data_AF-A0A845BRY9-F1
#
_entry.id   AF-A0A845BRY9-F1
#
_cell.length_a   1.000
_cell.length_b   1.000
_cell.length_c   1.000
_cell.angle_alpha   90.00
_cell.angle_beta   90.00
_cell.angle_gamma   90.00
#
_symmetry.space_group_name_H-M   'P 1'
#
loop_
_entity.id
_entity.type
_entity.pdbx_description
1 polymer ?
#
loop_
_entity_poly.entity_id
_entity_poly.type
_entity_poly.pdbx_seq_one_letter_code
_entity_poly.pdbx_strand_id
1 'polypeptide(L)'
;MSNLPMSLDGTCIAERAIQQIRRLPKKRVAVLVVNAKPSMRYVSTVQAGGREYLADRTTGTLYRTDDGRCLSSNRLRLDLSTLE
;
A
#
# COMPACT_ATOMS: atom_id res chain seq x y z
N MET A 1 -15.00 3.17 7.23
CA MET A 1 -13.55 2.87 7.25
C MET A 1 -12.85 3.95 8.06
N SER A 2 -11.96 3.60 8.99
CA SER A 2 -11.24 4.58 9.81
C SER A 2 -10.16 5.28 8.97
N ASN A 3 -10.10 6.61 9.03
CA ASN A 3 -9.09 7.40 8.35
C ASN A 3 -7.76 7.30 9.13
N LEU A 4 -6.74 6.72 8.50
CA LEU A 4 -5.42 6.50 9.09
C LEU A 4 -4.49 7.69 8.83
N PRO A 5 -3.66 8.07 9.82
CA PRO A 5 -2.69 9.14 9.64
C PRO A 5 -1.58 8.71 8.68
N MET A 6 -1.17 9.62 7.80
CA MET A 6 -0.01 9.44 6.91
C MET A 6 1.29 9.86 7.60
N SER A 7 2.42 9.42 7.05
CA SER A 7 3.75 9.98 7.33
C SER A 7 3.82 11.45 6.88
N LEU A 8 4.83 12.18 7.35
CA LEU A 8 5.01 13.60 7.06
C LEU A 8 5.18 13.90 5.55
N ASP A 9 5.78 12.97 4.82
CA ASP A 9 5.96 13.05 3.36
C ASP A 9 4.74 12.54 2.57
N GLY A 10 3.71 12.01 3.24
CA GLY A 10 2.48 11.51 2.63
C GLY A 10 2.63 10.18 1.87
N THR A 11 3.77 9.50 1.95
CA THR A 11 4.04 8.30 1.13
C THR A 11 3.69 6.97 1.82
N CYS A 12 3.51 7.00 3.14
CA CYS A 12 3.24 5.84 3.98
C CYS A 12 2.12 6.15 4.99
N ILE A 13 1.57 5.10 5.60
CA ILE A 13 0.85 5.23 6.88
C ILE A 13 1.86 5.51 7.98
N ALA A 14 1.52 6.40 8.91
CA ALA A 14 2.35 6.71 10.06
C ALA A 14 2.65 5.44 10.86
N GLU A 15 3.89 5.28 11.32
CA GLU A 15 4.39 4.06 11.96
C GLU A 15 3.48 3.57 13.11
N ARG A 16 3.02 4.50 13.96
CA ARG A 16 2.09 4.25 15.06
C ARG A 16 0.76 3.60 14.65
N ALA A 17 0.37 3.72 13.39
CA ALA A 17 -0.88 3.20 12.85
C ALA A 17 -0.71 1.91 12.02
N ILE A 18 0.53 1.43 11.78
CA ILE A 18 0.78 0.20 11.01
C ILE A 18 0.09 -1.03 11.63
N GLN A 19 0.05 -1.12 12.97
CA GLN A 19 -0.65 -2.21 13.65
C GLN A 19 -2.15 -2.26 13.34
N GLN A 20 -2.77 -1.11 13.02
CA GLN A 20 -4.18 -1.05 12.64
C GLN A 20 -4.40 -1.65 11.24
N ILE A 21 -3.48 -1.43 10.30
CA ILE A 21 -3.51 -2.02 8.95
C ILE A 21 -3.52 -3.55 9.02
N ARG A 22 -2.77 -4.12 9.97
CA ARG A 22 -2.67 -5.59 10.18
C ARG A 22 -4.00 -6.21 10.64
N ARG A 23 -4.94 -5.44 11.16
CA ARG A 23 -6.27 -5.92 11.57
C ARG A 23 -7.30 -5.86 10.44
N LEU A 24 -6.99 -5.19 9.35
CA LEU A 24 -7.88 -5.08 8.19
C LEU A 24 -7.85 -6.37 7.34
N PRO A 25 -8.84 -6.58 6.45
CA PRO A 25 -8.78 -7.65 5.46
C PRO A 25 -7.50 -7.57 4.64
N LYS A 26 -6.78 -8.70 4.56
CA LYS A 26 -5.57 -8.82 3.74
C LYS A 26 -5.97 -9.16 2.31
N LYS A 27 -5.29 -8.54 1.35
CA LYS A 27 -5.30 -8.93 -0.06
C LYS A 27 -3.88 -9.28 -0.49
N ARG A 28 -3.73 -10.22 -1.40
CA ARG A 28 -2.44 -10.64 -1.95
C ARG A 28 -2.26 -10.01 -3.33
N VAL A 29 -1.07 -9.50 -3.62
CA VAL A 29 -0.79 -8.80 -4.90
C VAL A 29 0.68 -8.91 -5.25
N ALA A 30 1.00 -8.99 -6.54
CA ALA A 30 2.38 -8.92 -7.02
C ALA A 30 2.87 -7.46 -7.04
N VAL A 31 4.13 -7.25 -6.66
CA VAL A 31 4.84 -5.99 -6.76
C VAL A 31 5.86 -6.11 -7.88
N LEU A 32 5.70 -5.25 -8.87
CA LEU A 32 6.61 -5.06 -9.98
C LEU A 32 7.68 -4.05 -9.57
N VAL A 33 8.93 -4.43 -9.81
CA VAL A 33 10.11 -3.61 -9.56
C VAL A 33 10.90 -3.55 -10.86
N VAL A 34 11.31 -2.35 -11.27
CA VAL A 34 12.15 -2.18 -12.47
C VAL A 34 13.41 -3.04 -12.34
N ASN A 35 13.67 -3.87 -13.36
CA ASN A 35 14.82 -4.78 -13.46
C ASN A 35 14.90 -5.88 -12.37
N ALA A 36 13.79 -6.23 -11.74
CA ALA A 36 13.74 -7.32 -10.76
C ALA A 36 12.52 -8.23 -10.99
N LYS A 37 12.62 -9.47 -10.49
CA LYS A 37 11.51 -10.42 -10.53
C LYS A 37 10.36 -9.91 -9.65
N PRO A 38 9.10 -10.09 -10.08
CA PRO A 38 7.95 -9.76 -9.25
C PRO A 38 8.02 -10.46 -7.90
N SER A 39 7.61 -9.75 -6.84
CA SER A 39 7.53 -10.30 -5.49
C SER A 39 6.12 -10.16 -4.94
N MET A 40 5.66 -11.13 -4.15
CA MET A 40 4.31 -11.04 -3.56
C MET A 40 4.32 -10.18 -2.29
N ARG A 41 3.29 -9.36 -2.14
CA ARG A 41 3.00 -8.57 -0.94
C ARG A 41 1.57 -8.79 -0.47
N TYR A 42 1.36 -8.48 0.80
CA TYR A 42 0.03 -8.38 1.38
C TYR A 42 -0.30 -6.92 1.63
N VAL A 43 -1.42 -6.48 1.08
CA VAL A 43 -1.92 -5.11 1.21
C VAL A 43 -3.28 -5.11 1.89
N SER A 44 -3.66 -3.95 2.44
CA SER A 44 -5.02 -3.70 2.92
C SER A 44 -5.53 -2.39 2.30
N THR A 45 -6.81 -2.32 1.97
CA THR A 45 -7.44 -1.05 1.57
C THR A 45 -7.59 -0.14 2.80
N VAL A 46 -7.12 1.11 2.70
CA VAL A 46 -7.15 2.10 3.79
C VAL A 46 -7.66 3.45 3.29
N GLN A 47 -8.29 4.22 4.17
CA GLN A 47 -8.55 5.64 3.96
C GLN A 47 -7.45 6.44 4.64
N ALA A 48 -6.79 7.34 3.91
CA ALA A 48 -5.73 8.19 4.46
C ALA A 48 -5.72 9.53 3.72
N GLY A 49 -5.64 10.65 4.45
CA GLY A 49 -5.67 11.99 3.84
C GLY A 49 -6.92 12.25 2.99
N GLY A 50 -8.06 11.63 3.32
CA GLY A 50 -9.31 11.78 2.58
C GLY A 50 -9.39 10.98 1.26
N ARG A 51 -8.44 10.09 0.99
CA ARG A 51 -8.42 9.24 -0.21
C ARG A 51 -8.18 7.77 0.15
N GLU A 52 -8.70 6.88 -0.70
CA GLU A 52 -8.45 5.45 -0.60
C GLU A 52 -7.10 5.03 -1.20
N TYR A 53 -6.40 4.15 -0.51
CA TYR A 53 -5.12 3.56 -0.95
C TYR A 53 -5.07 2.06 -0.66
N LEU A 54 -4.16 1.37 -1.35
CA LEU A 54 -3.65 0.07 -0.94
C LEU A 54 -2.40 0.30 -0.09
N ALA A 55 -2.41 -0.14 1.17
CA ALA A 55 -1.26 -0.03 2.06
C ALA A 55 -0.58 -1.38 2.23
N ASP A 56 0.73 -1.44 2.01
CA ASP A 56 1.54 -2.61 2.37
C ASP A 56 1.47 -2.85 3.88
N ARG A 57 1.12 -4.07 4.29
CA ARG A 57 0.85 -4.40 5.69
C ARG A 57 2.10 -4.50 6.56
N THR A 58 3.27 -4.59 5.93
CA THR A 58 4.56 -4.69 6.63
C THR A 58 5.15 -3.31 6.86
N THR A 59 5.15 -2.49 5.81
CA THR A 59 5.89 -1.22 5.73
C THR A 59 4.99 0.01 5.84
N GLY A 60 3.68 -0.14 5.63
CA GLY A 60 2.75 0.98 5.54
C GLY A 60 2.84 1.77 4.24
N THR A 61 3.68 1.38 3.28
CA THR A 61 3.82 2.05 1.99
C THR A 61 2.49 2.11 1.25
N LEU A 62 2.16 3.29 0.74
CA LEU A 62 0.91 3.53 0.03
C LEU A 62 1.07 3.39 -1.48
N TYR A 63 0.07 2.75 -2.07
CA TYR A 63 -0.09 2.57 -3.49
C TYR A 63 -1.47 3.07 -3.90
N ARG A 64 -1.57 3.72 -5.06
CA ARG A 64 -2.87 4.18 -5.56
C ARG A 64 -3.73 3.00 -5.97
N THR A 65 -5.04 3.11 -5.76
CA THR A 65 -6.01 2.07 -6.12
C THR A 65 -6.32 2.01 -7.62
N ASP A 66 -6.08 3.09 -8.36
CA ASP A 66 -6.40 3.22 -9.78
C ASP A 66 -5.33 2.62 -10.70
N ASP A 67 -4.05 2.81 -10.38
CA ASP A 67 -2.94 2.34 -11.20
C ASP A 67 -1.93 1.47 -10.45
N GLY A 68 -2.05 1.31 -9.12
CA GLY A 68 -1.11 0.53 -8.32
C GLY A 68 0.25 1.22 -8.12
N ARG A 69 0.41 2.48 -8.54
CA ARG A 69 1.67 3.22 -8.41
C ARG A 69 2.01 3.47 -6.95
N CYS A 70 3.25 3.18 -6.57
CA CYS A 70 3.76 3.48 -5.24
C CYS A 70 3.98 4.99 -5.06
N LEU A 71 3.58 5.52 -3.91
CA LEU A 71 3.78 6.94 -3.58
C LEU A 71 5.22 7.25 -3.17
N SER A 72 5.95 6.29 -2.58
CA SER A 72 7.34 6.50 -2.14
C SER A 72 8.38 6.24 -3.24
N SER A 73 8.01 5.58 -4.34
CA SER A 73 8.95 5.22 -5.40
C SER A 73 8.28 5.07 -6.76
N ASN A 74 8.83 5.72 -7.79
CA ASN A 74 8.40 5.56 -9.17
C ASN A 74 8.83 4.22 -9.81
N ARG A 75 9.68 3.44 -9.13
CA ARG A 75 10.16 2.13 -9.61
C ARG A 75 9.32 0.96 -9.10
N LEU A 76 8.38 1.22 -8.19
CA LEU A 76 7.52 0.22 -7.56
C LEU A 76 6.07 0.40 -8.01
N ARG A 77 5.44 -0.70 -8.38
CA ARG A 77 4.03 -0.72 -8.76
C ARG A 77 3.38 -2.05 -8.36
N LEU A 78 2.15 -2.00 -7.87
CA LEU A 78 1.32 -3.19 -7.70
C LEU A 78 0.77 -3.62 -9.06
N ASP A 79 0.83 -4.91 -9.35
CA ASP A 79 0.08 -5.50 -10.45
C ASP A 79 -1.35 -5.80 -10.00
N LEU A 80 -2.24 -4.85 -10.22
CA LEU A 80 -3.64 -4.94 -9.81
C LEU A 80 -4.41 -6.10 -10.47
N SER A 81 -3.92 -6.67 -11.57
CA SER A 81 -4.52 -7.86 -12.19
C SER A 81 -4.37 -9.12 -11.34
N THR A 82 -3.43 -9.11 -10.38
CA THR A 82 -3.11 -10.22 -9.48
C THR A 82 -3.71 -10.05 -8.08
N LEU A 83 -4.60 -9.07 -7.89
CA LEU A 83 -5.16 -8.74 -6.59
C LEU A 83 -6.23 -9.78 -6.18
N GLU A 84 -5.92 -10.54 -5.13
CA GLU A 84 -6.76 -11.60 -4.53
C GLU A 84 -7.22 -11.22 -3.11
#